data_AF-A0A2T4H261-F1
#
_entry.id   AF-A0A2T4H261-F1
#
_cell.length_a   1.000
_cell.length_b   1.000
_cell.length_c   1.000
_cell.angle_alpha   90.00
_cell.angle_beta   90.00
_cell.angle_gamma   90.00
#
_symmetry.space_group_name_H-M   'P 1'
#
loop_
_entity.id
_entity.type
_entity.pdbx_description
1 polymer ?
#
loop_
_entity_poly.entity_id
_entity_poly.type
_entity_poly.pdbx_seq_one_letter_code
_entity_poly.pdbx_strand_id
1 'polypeptide(L)'
;MFTKIFSISLLLAAAVSAAPASKTVRSIPDKTVTLTGVTHSVNAGLGGLRFDPDNVVAEVGDVVEWHFLPANHTVAQSSFGEPCKPLADGTGFFAGFNFATTAGQAPDVFQIVVEDSKPIWYYCAQQKGNHCQMGMVGVINQNFDNQDSSLRRHKELAALTGVSVIPPVQQGGSVIPNPNPNGGF
;
A
#
# COMPACT_ATOMS: atom_id res chain seq x y z
N MET A 1 -53.21 -22.53 -58.11
CA MET A 1 -51.99 -22.86 -58.88
C MET A 1 -50.81 -22.23 -58.17
N PHE A 2 -49.83 -23.06 -57.82
CA PHE A 2 -48.67 -22.70 -57.02
C PHE A 2 -47.68 -21.84 -57.80
N THR A 3 -47.13 -20.79 -57.18
CA THR A 3 -45.91 -20.15 -57.67
C THR A 3 -45.02 -19.84 -56.48
N LYS A 4 -44.04 -20.71 -56.24
CA LYS A 4 -43.01 -20.56 -55.21
C LYS A 4 -41.98 -19.54 -55.72
N ILE A 5 -41.82 -18.44 -54.99
CA ILE A 5 -40.76 -17.46 -55.21
C ILE A 5 -39.51 -17.98 -54.49
N PHE A 6 -38.44 -18.26 -55.24
CA PHE A 6 -37.12 -18.57 -54.71
C PHE A 6 -36.40 -17.25 -54.37
N SER A 7 -36.21 -16.97 -53.08
CA SER A 7 -35.31 -15.91 -52.63
C SER A 7 -33.92 -16.49 -52.40
N ILE A 8 -32.94 -16.01 -53.16
CA ILE A 8 -31.52 -16.33 -53.02
C ILE A 8 -30.93 -15.39 -51.98
N SER A 9 -30.58 -15.93 -50.80
CA SER A 9 -29.87 -15.19 -49.76
C SER A 9 -28.37 -15.19 -50.01
N LEU A 10 -27.81 -14.02 -50.32
CA LEU A 10 -26.37 -13.80 -50.47
C LEU A 10 -25.73 -13.64 -49.08
N LEU A 11 -24.96 -14.64 -48.65
CA LEU A 11 -24.15 -14.58 -47.42
C LEU A 11 -22.83 -13.85 -47.72
N LEU A 12 -22.66 -12.63 -47.21
CA LEU A 12 -21.34 -12.00 -47.10
C LEU A 12 -20.59 -12.59 -45.89
N ALA A 13 -19.51 -13.31 -46.15
CA ALA A 13 -18.57 -13.72 -45.11
C ALA A 13 -17.64 -12.54 -44.76
N ALA A 14 -17.79 -11.97 -43.56
CA ALA A 14 -16.83 -11.02 -43.02
C ALA A 14 -15.59 -11.78 -42.50
N ALA A 15 -14.43 -11.55 -43.12
CA ALA A 15 -13.16 -12.07 -42.64
C ALA A 15 -12.74 -11.29 -41.38
N VAL A 16 -12.79 -11.95 -40.22
CA VAL A 16 -12.30 -11.39 -38.95
C VAL A 16 -10.78 -11.55 -38.92
N SER A 17 -10.03 -10.46 -39.07
CA SER A 17 -8.58 -10.44 -38.89
C SER A 17 -8.27 -10.48 -37.39
N ALA A 18 -7.77 -11.61 -36.90
CA ALA A 18 -7.30 -11.75 -35.53
C ALA A 18 -5.92 -11.10 -35.38
N ALA A 19 -5.83 -10.00 -34.62
CA ALA A 19 -4.55 -9.42 -34.22
C ALA A 19 -3.83 -10.35 -33.23
N PRO A 20 -2.50 -10.48 -33.29
CA PRO A 20 -1.76 -11.29 -32.33
C PRO A 20 -1.84 -10.67 -30.93
N ALA A 21 -2.20 -11.49 -29.94
CA ALA A 21 -2.19 -11.11 -28.54
C ALA A 21 -0.76 -10.72 -28.11
N SER A 22 -0.59 -9.48 -27.63
CA SER A 22 0.65 -9.07 -26.96
C SER A 22 0.84 -9.94 -25.72
N LYS A 23 1.92 -10.73 -25.72
CA LYS A 23 2.35 -11.44 -24.52
C LYS A 23 2.78 -10.40 -23.49
N THR A 24 2.05 -10.32 -22.38
CA THR A 24 2.50 -9.65 -21.17
C THR A 24 3.86 -10.22 -20.79
N VAL A 25 4.92 -9.44 -21.00
CA VAL A 25 6.23 -9.72 -20.43
C VAL A 25 6.07 -9.59 -18.93
N ARG A 26 6.08 -10.73 -18.24
CA ARG A 26 6.14 -10.79 -16.78
C ARG A 26 7.46 -10.12 -16.38
N SER A 27 7.41 -8.96 -15.75
CA SER A 27 8.60 -8.31 -15.19
C SER A 27 9.24 -9.29 -14.21
N ILE A 28 10.46 -9.71 -14.52
CA ILE A 28 11.33 -10.40 -13.56
C ILE A 28 11.54 -9.41 -12.41
N PRO A 29 11.41 -9.79 -11.13
CA PRO A 29 11.83 -8.92 -10.04
C PRO A 29 13.32 -8.62 -10.25
N ASP A 30 13.63 -7.35 -10.53
CA ASP A 30 14.95 -6.90 -11.01
C ASP A 30 16.01 -6.91 -9.90
N LYS A 31 15.61 -7.18 -8.64
CA LYS A 31 16.48 -7.14 -7.49
C LYS A 31 16.12 -8.22 -6.48
N THR A 32 17.04 -9.16 -6.26
CA THR A 32 16.99 -10.06 -5.10
C THR A 32 17.68 -9.37 -3.93
N VAL A 33 16.95 -9.16 -2.83
CA VAL A 33 17.50 -8.60 -1.59
C VAL A 33 17.64 -9.73 -0.56
N THR A 34 18.83 -9.90 0.01
CA THR A 34 19.06 -10.87 1.08
C THR A 34 18.51 -10.30 2.39
N LEU A 35 17.69 -11.09 3.09
CA LEU A 35 17.16 -10.69 4.40
C LEU A 35 18.27 -10.68 5.45
N THR A 36 18.28 -9.66 6.30
CA THR A 36 19.21 -9.56 7.44
C THR A 36 18.74 -10.42 8.63
N GLY A 37 17.44 -10.72 8.68
CA GLY A 37 16.77 -11.35 9.82
C GLY A 37 16.30 -10.36 10.89
N VAL A 38 16.51 -9.06 10.71
CA VAL A 38 16.03 -8.01 11.63
C VAL A 38 14.62 -7.58 11.23
N THR A 39 13.73 -7.44 12.23
CA THR A 39 12.36 -6.92 12.06
C THR A 39 12.15 -5.71 12.95
N HIS A 40 11.65 -4.63 12.36
CA HIS A 40 11.26 -3.40 13.05
C HIS A 40 9.74 -3.37 13.17
N SER A 41 9.22 -3.48 14.40
CA SER A 41 7.78 -3.41 14.64
C SER A 41 7.29 -1.95 14.72
N VAL A 42 6.15 -1.69 14.08
CA VAL A 42 5.44 -0.41 14.10
C VAL A 42 4.00 -0.63 14.55
N ASN A 43 3.59 0.00 15.64
CA ASN A 43 2.22 -0.02 16.10
C ASN A 43 1.38 1.02 15.36
N ALA A 44 0.31 0.58 14.69
CA ALA A 44 -0.69 1.44 14.08
C ALA A 44 -1.91 1.54 15.01
N GLY A 45 -2.08 2.69 15.66
CA GLY A 45 -3.22 2.94 16.56
C GLY A 45 -2.89 3.00 18.05
N LEU A 46 -1.62 2.84 18.45
CA LEU A 46 -1.25 2.89 19.88
C LEU A 46 -1.45 4.30 20.43
N GLY A 47 -2.37 4.45 21.38
CA GLY A 47 -2.67 5.75 22.00
C GLY A 47 -3.30 6.77 21.05
N GLY A 48 -3.84 6.36 19.90
CA GLY A 48 -4.60 7.22 18.99
C GLY A 48 -4.21 7.10 17.51
N LEU A 49 -4.49 8.16 16.73
CA LEU A 49 -4.28 8.20 15.28
C LEU A 49 -2.79 8.42 14.93
N ARG A 50 -1.94 7.43 15.23
CA ARG A 50 -0.49 7.52 15.00
C ARG A 50 0.14 6.17 14.67
N PHE A 51 1.33 6.25 14.10
CA PHE A 51 2.28 5.15 14.09
C PHE A 51 3.26 5.32 15.28
N ASP A 52 3.75 4.21 15.82
CA ASP A 52 4.73 4.19 16.91
C ASP A 52 5.70 3.00 16.74
N PRO A 53 6.99 3.24 16.45
CA PRO A 53 7.56 4.53 16.06
C PRO A 53 7.00 5.02 14.71
N ASP A 54 6.99 6.33 14.49
CA ASP A 54 6.61 6.94 13.22
C ASP A 54 7.81 7.29 12.32
N ASN A 55 9.04 7.08 12.82
CA ASN A 55 10.28 7.16 12.07
C ASN A 55 11.13 5.91 12.38
N VAL A 56 11.20 4.99 11.42
CA VAL A 56 11.98 3.75 11.51
C VAL A 56 13.33 3.96 10.82
N VAL A 57 14.41 3.45 11.40
CA VAL A 57 15.73 3.37 10.75
C VAL A 57 16.05 1.90 10.55
N ALA A 58 16.25 1.48 9.31
CA ALA A 58 16.37 0.09 8.90
C ALA A 58 17.40 -0.08 7.78
N GLU A 59 18.13 -1.19 7.82
CA GLU A 59 19.08 -1.57 6.77
C GLU A 59 18.38 -2.23 5.58
N VAL A 60 19.05 -2.25 4.42
CA VAL A 60 18.56 -2.99 3.26
C VAL A 60 18.52 -4.49 3.59
N GLY A 61 17.34 -5.10 3.42
CA GLY A 61 17.07 -6.49 3.80
C GLY A 61 16.40 -6.66 5.16
N ASP A 62 16.26 -5.59 5.95
CA ASP A 62 15.41 -5.62 7.14
C ASP A 62 13.94 -5.70 6.76
N VAL A 63 13.12 -6.18 7.69
CA VAL A 63 11.65 -6.17 7.58
C VAL A 63 11.08 -5.05 8.44
N VAL A 64 10.07 -4.34 7.93
CA VAL A 64 9.22 -3.46 8.74
C VAL A 64 7.84 -4.09 8.85
N GLU A 65 7.37 -4.28 10.07
CA GLU A 65 6.16 -5.03 10.42
C GLU A 65 5.15 -4.13 11.14
N TRP A 66 3.97 -3.94 10.57
CA TRP A 66 2.90 -3.16 11.18
C TRP A 66 1.95 -4.04 12.00
N HIS A 67 1.85 -3.72 13.29
CA HIS A 67 0.86 -4.27 14.22
C HIS A 67 -0.32 -3.32 14.34
N PHE A 68 -1.53 -3.80 14.06
CA PHE A 68 -2.73 -2.98 14.08
C PHE A 68 -3.48 -3.14 15.40
N LEU A 69 -3.76 -2.01 16.04
CA LEU A 69 -4.46 -1.90 17.32
C LEU A 69 -5.94 -1.52 17.12
N PRO A 70 -6.76 -1.42 18.19
CA PRO A 70 -8.19 -1.23 18.05
C PRO A 70 -8.59 -0.03 17.20
N ALA A 71 -9.77 -0.13 16.58
CA ALA A 71 -10.24 0.66 15.43
C ALA A 71 -9.71 0.13 14.09
N ASN A 72 -9.88 0.92 13.03
CA ASN A 72 -9.60 0.50 11.66
C ASN A 72 -8.47 1.34 11.07
N HIS A 73 -7.24 0.87 11.28
CA HIS A 73 -6.01 1.46 10.77
C HIS A 73 -5.48 0.71 9.56
N THR A 74 -4.70 1.39 8.74
CA THR A 74 -4.05 0.85 7.55
C THR A 74 -2.68 1.48 7.37
N VAL A 75 -1.89 0.95 6.45
CA VAL A 75 -0.66 1.59 5.97
C VAL A 75 -0.62 1.53 4.44
N ALA A 76 -0.33 2.67 3.81
CA ALA A 76 -0.14 2.81 2.38
C ALA A 76 1.08 3.72 2.11
N GLN A 77 1.86 3.41 1.07
CA GLN A 77 2.99 4.23 0.66
C GLN A 77 2.54 5.48 -0.07
N SER A 78 3.21 6.60 0.20
CA SER A 78 3.05 7.89 -0.48
C SER A 78 4.40 8.46 -0.90
N SER A 79 4.38 9.57 -1.64
CA SER A 79 5.58 10.38 -1.81
C SER A 79 5.72 11.36 -0.65
N PHE A 80 6.91 11.93 -0.46
CA PHE A 80 7.10 12.99 0.55
C PHE A 80 6.15 14.17 0.33
N GLY A 81 6.04 14.64 -0.92
CA GLY A 81 5.32 15.87 -1.30
C GLY A 81 3.82 15.70 -1.45
N GLU A 82 3.33 14.46 -1.57
CA GLU A 82 1.91 14.14 -1.65
C GLU A 82 1.53 13.12 -0.57
N PRO A 83 1.54 13.51 0.72
CA PRO A 83 0.98 12.67 1.77
C PRO A 83 -0.49 12.36 1.50
N CYS A 84 -0.98 11.30 2.15
CA CYS A 84 -2.39 10.88 2.07
C CYS A 84 -2.85 10.44 0.67
N LYS A 85 -1.93 10.21 -0.26
CA LYS A 85 -2.18 9.68 -1.60
C LYS A 85 -1.20 8.55 -1.92
N PRO A 86 -1.62 7.49 -2.62
CA PRO A 86 -0.69 6.46 -3.07
C PRO A 86 0.33 7.03 -4.05
N LEU A 87 1.45 6.33 -4.22
CA LEU A 87 2.35 6.60 -5.34
C LEU A 87 1.57 6.56 -6.67
N ALA A 88 1.74 7.61 -7.48
CA ALA A 88 0.99 7.82 -8.70
C ALA A 88 1.23 6.75 -9.78
N ASP A 89 2.39 6.08 -9.72
CA ASP A 89 2.77 4.99 -10.62
C ASP A 89 2.19 3.62 -10.22
N GLY A 90 1.50 3.55 -9.07
CA GLY A 90 0.90 2.31 -8.57
C GLY A 90 1.89 1.27 -8.05
N THR A 91 3.16 1.63 -7.86
CA THR A 91 4.21 0.69 -7.40
C THR A 91 4.28 0.55 -5.88
N GLY A 92 3.68 1.48 -5.13
CA GLY A 92 3.76 1.51 -3.68
C GLY A 92 2.99 0.38 -2.99
N PHE A 93 3.24 0.17 -1.70
CA PHE A 93 2.51 -0.83 -0.91
C PHE A 93 1.21 -0.31 -0.32
N PHE A 94 0.27 -1.22 -0.05
CA PHE A 94 -0.94 -0.98 0.71
C PHE A 94 -1.35 -2.25 1.46
N ALA A 95 -1.54 -2.13 2.77
CA ALA A 95 -1.90 -3.27 3.60
C ALA A 95 -3.35 -3.74 3.41
N GLY A 96 -4.28 -2.88 3.00
CA GLY A 96 -5.71 -3.18 3.04
C GLY A 96 -6.37 -2.78 4.37
N PHE A 97 -7.66 -3.09 4.51
CA PHE A 97 -8.50 -2.80 5.70
C PHE A 97 -8.86 -4.05 6.51
N ASN A 98 -8.15 -5.16 6.30
CA ASN A 98 -8.41 -6.47 6.90
C ASN A 98 -7.85 -6.63 8.33
N PHE A 99 -7.48 -5.55 9.01
CA PHE A 99 -6.86 -5.57 10.34
C PHE A 99 -7.71 -4.89 11.43
N ALA A 100 -8.94 -4.51 11.13
CA ALA A 100 -9.80 -3.83 12.11
C ALA A 100 -10.11 -4.75 13.29
N THR A 101 -9.86 -4.28 14.51
CA THR A 101 -10.20 -4.97 15.76
C THR A 101 -10.88 -4.03 16.75
N THR A 102 -11.63 -4.59 17.70
CA THR A 102 -12.31 -3.82 18.77
C THR A 102 -11.50 -3.78 20.06
N ALA A 103 -10.58 -4.74 20.26
CA ALA A 103 -9.71 -4.85 21.41
C ALA A 103 -8.45 -5.65 21.05
N GLY A 104 -7.36 -5.42 21.78
CA GLY A 104 -6.07 -6.08 21.51
C GLY A 104 -5.50 -5.78 20.13
N GLN A 105 -4.56 -6.61 19.68
CA GLN A 105 -3.98 -6.51 18.34
C GLN A 105 -4.79 -7.33 17.32
N ALA A 106 -4.70 -6.94 16.04
CA ALA A 106 -5.18 -7.75 14.94
C ALA A 106 -4.48 -9.13 14.90
N PRO A 107 -5.18 -10.18 14.42
CA PRO A 107 -4.61 -11.52 14.34
C PRO A 107 -3.51 -11.66 13.28
N ASP A 108 -3.44 -10.71 12.35
CA ASP A 108 -2.44 -10.65 11.28
C ASP A 108 -1.69 -9.31 11.34
N VAL A 109 -0.50 -9.29 10.75
CA VAL A 109 0.35 -8.10 10.55
C VAL A 109 0.66 -7.93 9.07
N PHE A 110 1.09 -6.72 8.69
CA PHE A 110 1.56 -6.43 7.34
C PHE A 110 3.06 -6.18 7.37
N GLN A 111 3.80 -6.77 6.43
CA GLN A 111 5.25 -6.66 6.33
C GLN A 111 5.69 -6.15 4.95
N ILE A 112 6.74 -5.34 4.94
CA ILE A 112 7.54 -5.08 3.74
C ILE A 112 9.00 -5.40 4.01
N VAL A 113 9.74 -5.70 2.95
CA VAL A 113 11.21 -5.77 2.98
C VAL A 113 11.76 -4.41 2.57
N VAL A 114 12.77 -3.91 3.27
CA VAL A 114 13.49 -2.69 2.89
C VAL A 114 14.42 -3.02 1.73
N GLU A 115 14.06 -2.59 0.52
CA GLU A 115 14.80 -2.97 -0.69
C GLU A 115 15.93 -1.99 -1.06
N ASP A 116 15.84 -0.73 -0.62
CA ASP A 116 16.89 0.27 -0.74
C ASP A 116 16.91 1.22 0.47
N SER A 117 17.96 2.02 0.60
CA SER A 117 18.17 2.93 1.73
C SER A 117 17.48 4.29 1.57
N LYS A 118 16.65 4.49 0.54
CA LYS A 118 15.96 5.76 0.34
C LYS A 118 14.82 5.92 1.35
N PRO A 119 14.43 7.17 1.68
CA PRO A 119 13.27 7.40 2.53
C PRO A 119 11.97 6.83 1.92
N ILE A 120 11.22 6.08 2.72
CA ILE A 120 9.89 5.55 2.36
C ILE A 120 8.85 6.26 3.22
N TRP A 121 7.97 7.04 2.59
CA TRP A 121 6.91 7.79 3.27
C TRP A 121 5.60 7.01 3.21
N TYR A 122 4.84 6.98 4.30
CA TYR A 122 3.60 6.22 4.37
C TYR A 122 2.54 6.89 5.24
N TYR A 123 1.29 6.50 5.04
CA TYR A 123 0.14 7.08 5.71
C TYR A 123 -0.93 6.03 6.02
N CYS A 124 -1.82 6.37 6.95
CA CYS A 124 -3.06 5.62 7.13
C CYS A 124 -4.15 6.13 6.17
N ALA A 125 -4.64 5.24 5.30
CA ALA A 125 -5.66 5.55 4.30
C ALA A 125 -7.09 5.62 4.87
N GLN A 126 -7.28 5.45 6.19
CA GLN A 126 -8.59 5.55 6.82
C GLN A 126 -9.14 6.98 6.71
N GLN A 127 -10.25 7.11 5.96
CA GLN A 127 -10.92 8.38 5.71
C GLN A 127 -11.82 8.79 6.89
N LYS A 128 -12.44 7.84 7.60
CA LYS A 128 -13.25 8.15 8.78
C LYS A 128 -12.35 8.67 9.89
N GLY A 129 -12.58 9.91 10.33
CA GLY A 129 -11.73 10.56 11.34
C GLY A 129 -10.43 11.13 10.79
N ASN A 130 -10.27 11.19 9.46
CA ASN A 130 -9.16 11.86 8.77
C ASN A 130 -7.78 11.45 9.31
N HIS A 131 -7.52 10.13 9.42
CA HIS A 131 -6.34 9.63 10.15
C HIS A 131 -5.03 10.24 9.65
N CYS A 132 -4.81 10.26 8.33
CA CYS A 132 -3.62 10.85 7.74
C CYS A 132 -3.48 12.35 8.05
N GLN A 133 -4.55 13.12 7.86
CA GLN A 133 -4.58 14.57 8.10
C GLN A 133 -4.39 14.91 9.58
N MET A 134 -4.81 14.01 10.47
CA MET A 134 -4.59 14.09 11.91
C MET A 134 -3.17 13.69 12.34
N GLY A 135 -2.28 13.40 11.39
CA GLY A 135 -0.86 13.12 11.64
C GLY A 135 -0.50 11.64 11.66
N MET A 136 -1.41 10.73 11.27
CA MET A 136 -1.12 9.30 11.11
C MET A 136 -0.35 9.04 9.82
N VAL A 137 0.88 9.55 9.80
CA VAL A 137 1.90 9.36 8.76
C VAL A 137 3.20 8.95 9.41
N GLY A 138 4.07 8.30 8.64
CA GLY A 138 5.37 7.88 9.10
C GLY A 138 6.38 7.78 7.97
N VAL A 139 7.61 7.46 8.35
CA VAL A 139 8.74 7.33 7.43
C VAL A 139 9.64 6.17 7.85
N ILE A 140 10.21 5.47 6.86
CA ILE A 140 11.36 4.59 7.04
C ILE A 140 12.56 5.31 6.43
N ASN A 141 13.69 5.30 7.11
CA ASN A 141 14.96 5.87 6.67
C ASN A 141 14.86 7.36 6.29
N GLN A 142 14.30 8.18 7.17
CA GLN A 142 14.35 9.62 7.01
C GLN A 142 15.81 10.10 6.84
N ASN A 143 16.05 11.02 5.90
CA ASN A 143 17.31 11.73 5.87
C ASN A 143 17.34 12.83 6.96
N PHE A 144 18.10 12.61 8.02
CA PHE A 144 18.20 13.55 9.15
C PHE A 144 19.00 14.82 8.84
N ASP A 145 19.81 14.82 7.78
CA ASP A 145 20.57 15.98 7.34
C ASP A 145 19.72 16.96 6.51
N ASN A 146 18.55 16.52 6.03
CA ASN A 146 17.63 17.34 5.25
C ASN A 146 16.34 17.65 6.02
N GLN A 147 16.32 18.80 6.70
CA GLN A 147 15.16 19.23 7.48
C GLN A 147 13.93 19.61 6.63
N ASP A 148 14.14 19.93 5.35
CA ASP A 148 13.06 20.22 4.40
C ASP A 148 12.33 18.96 3.95
N SER A 149 12.96 17.78 4.10
CA SER A 149 12.39 16.45 3.84
C SER A 149 12.33 15.62 5.13
N SER A 150 11.63 16.16 6.13
CA SER A 150 11.50 15.57 7.47
C SER A 150 10.07 15.09 7.76
N LEU A 151 9.91 14.16 8.71
CA LEU A 151 8.61 13.69 9.19
C LEU A 151 7.73 14.83 9.71
N ARG A 152 8.34 15.81 10.39
CA ARG A 152 7.63 17.02 10.79
C ARG A 152 7.02 17.71 9.57
N ARG A 153 7.80 17.91 8.50
CA ARG A 153 7.31 18.56 7.28
C ARG A 153 6.26 17.70 6.56
N HIS A 154 6.43 16.38 6.55
CA HIS A 154 5.45 15.47 5.97
C HIS A 154 4.10 15.51 6.73
N LYS A 155 4.12 15.58 8.06
CA LYS A 155 2.92 15.81 8.90
C LYS A 155 2.25 17.15 8.62
N GLU A 156 3.03 18.23 8.49
CA GLU A 156 2.51 19.55 8.11
C GLU A 156 1.82 19.52 6.74
N LEU A 157 2.41 18.85 5.75
CA LEU A 157 1.80 18.66 4.43
C LEU A 157 0.53 17.81 4.50
N ALA A 158 0.53 16.73 5.30
CA ALA A 158 -0.62 15.84 5.48
C ALA A 158 -1.84 16.59 6.02
N ALA A 159 -1.65 17.45 7.01
CA ALA A 159 -2.69 18.29 7.60
C ALA A 159 -3.33 19.28 6.60
N LEU A 160 -2.64 19.62 5.51
CA LEU A 160 -3.15 20.50 4.45
C LEU A 160 -3.88 19.73 3.34
N THR A 161 -3.88 18.40 3.37
CA THR A 161 -4.61 17.59 2.39
C THR A 161 -6.10 17.53 2.72
N GLY A 162 -6.90 17.15 1.72
CA GLY A 162 -8.33 16.89 1.90
C GLY A 162 -8.58 15.50 2.48
N VAL A 163 -9.24 14.63 1.72
CA VAL A 163 -9.52 13.24 2.11
C VAL A 163 -8.40 12.33 1.60
N SER A 164 -7.97 11.36 2.43
CA SER A 164 -7.01 10.34 2.00
C SER A 164 -7.53 9.54 0.82
N VAL A 165 -6.66 9.23 -0.15
CA VAL A 165 -7.00 8.31 -1.24
C VAL A 165 -6.77 6.88 -0.76
N ILE A 166 -7.75 6.00 -0.96
CA ILE A 166 -7.63 4.58 -0.64
C ILE A 166 -7.09 3.86 -1.88
N PRO A 167 -5.93 3.16 -1.80
CA PRO A 167 -5.48 2.33 -2.91
C PRO A 167 -6.47 1.20 -3.18
N PRO A 168 -6.73 0.83 -4.45
CA PRO A 168 -7.82 -0.08 -4.80
C PRO A 168 -7.56 -1.54 -4.42
N VAL A 169 -6.28 -1.92 -4.24
CA VAL A 169 -5.86 -3.31 -3.99
C VAL A 169 -4.75 -3.36 -2.95
N GLN A 170 -4.81 -4.36 -2.07
CA GLN A 170 -3.70 -4.71 -1.20
C GLN A 170 -2.51 -5.19 -2.05
N GLN A 171 -1.32 -4.63 -1.83
CA GLN A 171 -0.13 -4.91 -2.64
C GLN A 171 1.18 -4.50 -1.96
N GLY A 172 2.31 -4.88 -2.55
CA GLY A 172 3.65 -4.40 -2.19
C GLY A 172 4.20 -4.90 -0.86
N GLY A 173 3.59 -5.93 -0.26
CA GLY A 173 4.03 -6.54 0.98
C GLY A 173 3.29 -7.85 1.25
N SER A 174 3.53 -8.42 2.43
CA SER A 174 2.99 -9.71 2.85
C SER A 174 2.10 -9.54 4.08
N VAL A 175 1.00 -10.30 4.12
CA VAL A 175 0.18 -10.46 5.32
C VAL A 175 0.53 -11.80 5.94
N ILE A 176 0.89 -11.79 7.21
CA ILE A 176 1.25 -12.99 7.96
C ILE A 176 0.51 -13.00 9.31
N PRO A 177 0.36 -14.18 9.95
CA PRO A 177 -0.12 -14.24 11.32
C PRO A 177 0.73 -13.37 12.25
N ASN A 178 0.08 -12.62 13.13
CA ASN A 178 0.74 -11.77 14.10
C ASN A 178 1.65 -12.65 14.99
N PRO A 179 2.98 -12.41 15.04
CA PRO A 179 3.89 -13.20 15.85
C PRO A 179 3.76 -12.91 17.35
N ASN A 180 3.08 -11.82 17.74
CA ASN A 180 2.90 -11.40 19.11
C ASN A 180 1.49 -10.84 19.39
N PRO A 181 0.41 -11.63 19.21
CA PRO A 181 -0.97 -11.15 19.29
C PRO A 181 -1.40 -10.75 20.71
N ASN A 182 -0.69 -11.26 21.72
CA ASN A 182 -0.89 -10.95 23.14
C ASN A 182 0.16 -9.99 23.69
N GLY A 183 1.02 -9.43 22.83
CA GLY A 183 2.02 -8.44 23.22
C GLY A 183 1.33 -7.23 23.82
N GLY A 184 1.70 -6.89 25.06
CA GLY A 184 1.16 -5.74 25.77
C GLY A 184 1.75 -4.45 25.21
N PHE A 185 0.86 -3.52 24.87
CA PHE A 185 1.16 -2.12 24.62
C PHE A 185 0.17 -1.26 25.40
#